data_AF-A0A6I1WX05-F1
#
_entry.id   AF-A0A6I1WX05-F1
#
_cell.length_a   1.000
_cell.length_b   1.000
_cell.length_c   1.000
_cell.angle_alpha   90.00
_cell.angle_beta   90.00
_cell.angle_gamma   90.00
#
_symmetry.space_group_name_H-M   'P 1'
#
loop_
_entity.id
_entity.type
_entity.pdbx_description
1 polymer ?
#
loop_
_entity_poly.entity_id
_entity_poly.type
_entity_poly.pdbx_seq_one_letter_code
_entity_poly.pdbx_strand_id
1 'polypeptide(L)' 'AMATAGLGDVLAGVVGALLAQGMSAFDAACLAVWLHARAGEQQGQMGRGLAASDLIPAIRQLLEEQTPCLN' A
#
# COMPACT_ATOMS: atom_id res chain seq x y z
N ALA A 1 -9.62 10.80 -3.34
CA ALA A 1 -8.81 11.32 -4.46
C ALA A 1 -7.37 10.85 -4.26
N MET A 2 -6.86 10.02 -5.19
CA MET A 2 -5.46 9.56 -5.18
C MET A 2 -4.75 10.23 -6.36
N ALA A 3 -4.01 11.31 -6.09
CA ALA A 3 -3.16 12.04 -7.04
C ALA A 3 -2.39 13.16 -6.32
N THR A 4 -1.93 12.91 -5.09
CA THR A 4 -1.16 13.85 -4.28
C THR A 4 0.33 13.48 -4.31
N ALA A 5 1.19 14.46 -4.05
CA ALA A 5 2.64 14.26 -4.05
C ALA A 5 3.04 13.15 -3.07
N GLY A 6 4.00 12.31 -3.46
CA GLY A 6 4.55 11.24 -2.63
C GLY A 6 3.81 9.89 -2.70
N LEU A 7 2.62 9.80 -3.33
CA LEU A 7 1.92 8.52 -3.47
C LEU A 7 2.70 7.50 -4.33
N GLY A 8 3.39 7.98 -5.36
CA GLY A 8 4.27 7.14 -6.18
C GLY A 8 5.45 6.58 -5.39
N ASP A 9 6.03 7.38 -4.49
CA ASP A 9 7.13 6.94 -3.62
C ASP A 9 6.67 5.86 -2.63
N VAL A 10 5.45 6.01 -2.08
CA VAL A 10 4.83 4.98 -1.23
C VAL A 10 4.63 3.69 -2.02
N LEU A 11 4.06 3.75 -3.23
CA LEU A 11 3.87 2.57 -4.06
C LEU A 11 5.20 1.88 -4.38
N ALA A 12 6.22 2.64 -4.80
CA ALA A 12 7.55 2.11 -5.09
C ALA A 12 8.21 1.47 -3.86
N GLY A 13 8.06 2.10 -2.68
CA GLY A 13 8.55 1.56 -1.42
C GLY A 13 7.91 0.22 -1.04
N VAL A 14 6.59 0.08 -1.23
CA VAL A 14 5.88 -1.18 -0.97
C VAL A 14 6.35 -2.28 -1.94
N VAL A 15 6.49 -1.96 -3.24
CA VAL A 15 7.05 -2.92 -4.22
C VAL A 15 8.45 -3.36 -3.79
N GLY A 16 9.33 -2.41 -3.44
CA GLY A 16 10.69 -2.70 -2.99
C GLY A 16 10.74 -3.57 -1.72
N ALA A 17 9.85 -3.32 -0.76
CA ALA A 17 9.75 -4.10 0.47
C ALA A 17 9.28 -5.55 0.21
N LEU A 18 8.35 -5.76 -0.72
CA LEU A 18 7.88 -7.10 -1.09
C LEU A 18 8.96 -7.87 -1.87
N LEU A 19 9.67 -7.20 -2.78
CA LEU A 19 10.83 -7.77 -3.46
C LEU A 19 11.92 -8.18 -2.47
N ALA A 20 12.22 -7.34 -1.48
CA ALA A 20 13.20 -7.63 -0.44
C ALA A 20 12.81 -8.84 0.44
N GLN A 21 11.52 -9.17 0.52
CA GLN A 21 11.00 -10.37 1.18
C GLN A 21 11.05 -11.63 0.28
N GLY A 22 11.57 -11.52 -0.95
CA GLY A 22 11.74 -12.64 -1.87
C GLY A 22 10.55 -12.90 -2.80
N MET A 23 9.58 -11.99 -2.86
CA MET A 23 8.44 -12.11 -3.78
C MET A 23 8.88 -11.89 -5.23
N SER A 24 8.23 -12.58 -6.18
CA SER A 24 8.47 -12.36 -7.61
C SER A 24 8.08 -10.93 -7.99
N ALA A 25 8.75 -10.34 -8.99
CA ALA A 25 8.52 -8.94 -9.35
C ALA A 25 7.09 -8.67 -9.81
N PHE A 26 6.47 -9.61 -10.51
CA PHE A 26 5.08 -9.48 -10.94
C PHE A 26 4.11 -9.54 -9.75
N ASP A 27 4.27 -10.53 -8.87
CA ASP A 27 3.40 -10.68 -7.70
C ASP A 27 3.55 -9.50 -6.74
N ALA A 28 4.78 -9.01 -6.53
CA ALA A 28 5.06 -7.84 -5.72
C ALA A 28 4.38 -6.58 -6.27
N ALA A 29 4.45 -6.37 -7.58
CA ALA A 29 3.79 -5.24 -8.23
C ALA A 29 2.26 -5.36 -8.10
N CYS A 30 1.69 -6.54 -8.35
CA CYS A 30 0.25 -6.78 -8.22
C CYS A 30 -0.24 -6.53 -6.79
N LEU A 31 0.43 -7.09 -5.78
CA LEU A 31 0.06 -6.91 -4.38
C LEU A 31 0.22 -5.46 -3.94
N ALA A 32 1.32 -4.79 -4.30
CA ALA A 32 1.56 -3.40 -3.93
C ALA A 32 0.50 -2.45 -4.53
N VAL A 33 0.14 -2.62 -5.80
CA VAL A 33 -0.90 -1.80 -6.45
C VAL A 33 -2.26 -2.03 -5.79
N TRP A 34 -2.59 -3.29 -5.47
CA TRP A 34 -3.83 -3.62 -4.78
C TRP A 34 -3.90 -2.99 -3.38
N LEU A 35 -2.83 -3.14 -2.58
CA LEU A 35 -2.73 -2.54 -1.24
C LEU A 35 -2.83 -1.02 -1.30
N HIS A 36 -2.13 -0.40 -2.25
CA HIS A 36 -2.11 1.06 -2.43
C HIS A 36 -3.51 1.60 -2.78
N ALA A 37 -4.20 0.95 -3.72
CA ALA A 37 -5.56 1.34 -4.12
C ALA A 37 -6.57 1.16 -2.98
N ARG A 38 -6.51 0.03 -2.26
CA ARG A 38 -7.41 -0.26 -1.13
C ARG A 38 -7.20 0.69 0.04
N ALA A 39 -5.94 0.98 0.38
CA ALA A 39 -5.61 1.97 1.40
C ALA A 39 -6.14 3.36 1.00
N GLY A 40 -5.96 3.76 -0.26
CA GLY A 40 -6.48 5.03 -0.76
C GLY A 40 -8.01 5.11 -0.78
N GLU A 41 -8.71 3.99 -1.02
CA GLU A 41 -10.17 3.88 -0.91
C GLU A 41 -10.62 4.05 0.54
N GLN A 42 -10.01 3.33 1.49
CA GLN A 42 -10.33 3.41 2.92
C GLN A 42 -10.13 4.84 3.46
N GLN A 43 -8.99 5.46 3.16
CA GLN A 43 -8.68 6.80 3.63
C GLN A 43 -9.47 7.88 2.88
N GLY A 44 -9.81 7.65 1.61
CA GLY A 44 -10.64 8.54 0.80
C GLY A 44 -12.06 8.74 1.35
N GLN A 45 -12.57 7.80 2.16
CA GLN A 45 -13.85 7.94 2.85
C GLN A 45 -13.82 8.99 3.96
N MET A 46 -12.63 9.33 4.48
CA MET A 46 -12.46 10.31 5.56
C MET A 46 -12.44 11.77 5.06
N GLY A 47 -12.50 12.01 3.74
CA GLY A 47 -12.65 13.35 3.15
C GLY A 47 -11.55 13.74 2.14
N ARG A 48 -11.34 15.05 1.99
CA ARG A 48 -10.30 15.63 1.11
C ARG A 48 -9.00 15.87 1.90
N GLY A 49 -7.85 15.71 1.25
CA GLY A 49 -6.54 16.05 1.84
C GLY A 49 -5.64 14.86 2.17
N LEU A 50 -5.82 13.72 1.49
CA LEU A 50 -5.00 12.53 1.69
C LEU A 50 -3.51 12.80 1.42
N ALA A 51 -2.70 12.73 2.47
CA ALA A 51 -1.25 12.75 2.36
C ALA A 51 -0.72 11.33 2.12
N ALA A 52 0.45 11.23 1.50
CA ALA A 52 1.10 9.94 1.26
C ALA A 52 1.38 9.16 2.56
N SER A 53 1.70 9.88 3.64
CA SER A 53 1.91 9.30 4.98
C SER A 53 0.68 8.60 5.54
N ASP A 54 -0.52 9.02 5.15
CA ASP A 54 -1.79 8.49 5.67
C ASP A 54 -2.07 7.08 5.10
N LEU A 55 -1.49 6.74 3.95
CA LEU A 55 -1.63 5.40 3.37
C LEU A 55 -0.81 4.35 4.12
N ILE A 56 0.30 4.72 4.76
CA ILE A 56 1.27 3.76 5.32
C ILE A 56 0.62 2.89 6.41
N PRO A 57 -0.12 3.44 7.40
CA PRO A 57 -0.79 2.62 8.41
C PRO A 57 -1.87 1.72 7.80
N ALA A 58 -2.64 2.21 6.83
CA ALA A 58 -3.69 1.44 6.18
C ALA A 58 -3.13 0.28 5.34
N ILE A 59 -2.02 0.50 4.61
CA ILE A 59 -1.33 -0.55 3.87
C ILE A 59 -0.83 -1.65 4.80
N ARG A 60 -0.25 -1.27 5.95
CA ARG A 60 0.21 -2.23 6.97
C ARG A 60 -0.97 -3.06 7.48
N GLN A 61 -2.06 -2.42 7.87
CA GLN A 61 -3.25 -3.11 8.38
C GLN A 61 -3.80 -4.12 7.35
N LEU A 62 -3.96 -3.70 6.09
CA LEU A 62 -4.44 -4.57 5.02
C LEU A 62 -3.52 -5.79 4.79
N LEU A 63 -2.21 -5.59 4.88
CA LEU A 63 -1.23 -6.68 4.76
C LEU A 63 -1.34 -7.67 5.91
N GLU A 64 -1.51 -7.20 7.15
CA GLU A 64 -1.71 -8.05 8.34
C GLU A 64 -3.04 -8.83 8.25
N GLU A 65 -4.13 -8.19 7.80
CA GLU A 65 -5.45 -8.83 7.63
C GLU A 65 -5.45 -9.93 6.55
N GLN A 66 -4.71 -9.72 5.46
CA GLN A 66 -4.59 -10.67 4.35
C GLN A 66 -3.57 -11.78 4.62
N THR A 67 -2.65 -11.55 5.57
CA THR A 67 -1.58 -12.48 5.92
C THR A 67 -1.58 -12.83 7.42
N PRO A 68 -2.70 -13.30 7.99
CA PRO A 68 -2.83 -13.48 9.45
C PRO A 68 -1.93 -14.59 10.02
N CYS A 69 -1.24 -15.37 9.18
CA CYS A 69 -0.59 -16.62 9.58
C CYS A 69 0.91 -16.73 9.24
N LEU A 70 1.61 -15.64 8.87
CA LEU A 70 3.08 -15.65 8.80
C LEU A 70 3.68 -15.26 10.15
N ASN A 71 3.56 -16.18 11.11
CA ASN A 71 4.43 -16.31 12.29
C ASN A 71 4.64 -17.81 12.54
#